data_AF-A0A7S0XF65-F1
#
_entry.id   AF-A0A7S0XF65-F1
#
_cell.length_a   1.000
_cell.length_b   1.000
_cell.length_c   1.000
_cell.angle_alpha   90.00
_cell.angle_beta   90.00
_cell.angle_gamma   90.00
#
_symmetry.space_group_name_H-M   'P 1'
#
loop_
_entity.id
_entity.type
_entity.pdbx_description
1 polymer ?
#
loop_
_entity_poly.entity_id
_entity_poly.type
_entity_poly.pdbx_seq_one_letter_code
_entity_poly.pdbx_strand_id
1 'polypeptide(L)'
;EVKDYPNLSSPQLNSCIVFATDEWFAAADNMISDTNPVWKEDLYTNYGKWMDGWESRRRRTEGHDWCIVKLGIPGIIRGIEVDTAYFTGNFSPKISIQSNHYDSSEPSVIQSLLSLRDDLKVEGSRIGTAASSEEFALVENLESDKWE
;
A
#
# COMPACT_ATOMS: atom_id res chain seq x y z
N GLU A 1 5.52 8.81 22.58
CA GLU A 1 4.58 8.53 21.47
C GLU A 1 5.41 8.11 20.25
N VAL A 2 4.82 7.52 19.21
CA VAL A 2 5.52 7.12 17.96
C VAL A 2 6.36 8.27 17.34
N LYS A 3 6.02 9.52 17.67
CA LYS A 3 6.62 10.77 17.19
C LYS A 3 8.11 10.99 17.46
N ASP A 4 8.73 10.23 18.37
CA ASP A 4 10.17 10.37 18.68
C ASP A 4 11.06 9.51 17.75
N TYR A 5 10.46 8.70 16.86
CA TYR A 5 11.17 7.83 15.93
C TYR A 5 11.01 8.29 14.48
N PRO A 6 12.00 8.05 13.60
CA PRO A 6 11.85 8.27 12.16
C PRO A 6 10.69 7.45 11.57
N ASN A 7 9.91 8.06 10.69
CA ASN A 7 8.88 7.35 9.92
C ASN A 7 9.55 6.51 8.82
N LEU A 8 9.72 5.21 9.05
CA LEU A 8 10.38 4.30 8.11
C LEU A 8 9.60 4.07 6.81
N SER A 9 8.29 4.36 6.79
CA SER A 9 7.45 4.28 5.60
C SER A 9 7.35 5.62 4.86
N SER A 10 8.07 6.66 5.28
CA SER A 10 8.06 7.96 4.61
C SER A 10 8.59 7.88 3.17
N PRO A 11 7.88 8.40 2.16
CA PRO A 11 8.35 8.55 0.80
C PRO A 11 9.63 9.38 0.67
N GLN A 12 9.90 10.29 1.62
CA GLN A 12 11.17 11.05 1.67
C GLN A 12 12.40 10.16 1.88
N LEU A 13 12.20 8.97 2.45
CA LEU A 13 13.24 7.94 2.59
C LEU A 13 13.29 6.97 1.39
N ASN A 14 12.56 7.26 0.30
CA ASN A 14 12.32 6.36 -0.83
C ASN A 14 11.50 5.11 -0.46
N SER A 15 10.65 5.21 0.56
CA SER A 15 9.64 4.19 0.82
C SER A 15 8.59 4.21 -0.28
N CYS A 16 8.05 3.05 -0.63
CA CYS A 16 7.03 2.94 -1.67
C CYS A 16 6.13 1.72 -1.48
N ILE A 17 4.97 1.75 -2.14
CA ILE A 17 4.13 0.57 -2.29
C ILE A 17 4.67 -0.26 -3.46
N VAL A 18 5.09 -1.49 -3.19
CA VAL A 18 5.61 -2.40 -4.23
C VAL A 18 4.52 -3.29 -4.81
N PHE A 19 3.44 -3.51 -4.06
CA PHE A 19 2.31 -4.34 -4.46
C PHE A 19 1.05 -3.95 -3.68
N ALA A 20 -0.12 -4.01 -4.30
CA ALA A 20 -1.41 -3.92 -3.64
C ALA A 20 -2.45 -4.75 -4.43
N THR A 21 -3.29 -5.51 -3.74
CA THR A 21 -4.26 -6.40 -4.40
C THR A 21 -5.29 -5.64 -5.24
N ASP A 22 -5.79 -4.52 -4.74
CA ASP A 22 -6.86 -3.74 -5.35
C ASP A 22 -6.76 -2.27 -4.91
N GLU A 23 -6.85 -1.35 -5.86
CA GLU A 23 -6.70 0.10 -5.64
C GLU A 23 -7.81 0.87 -6.35
N TRP A 24 -9.00 0.29 -6.38
CA TRP A 24 -10.04 0.78 -7.28
C TRP A 24 -10.56 2.17 -6.92
N PHE A 25 -10.83 2.44 -5.64
CA PHE A 25 -11.43 3.70 -5.21
C PHE A 25 -10.37 4.72 -4.77
N ALA A 26 -9.29 4.27 -4.14
CA ALA A 26 -8.16 5.10 -3.76
C ALA A 26 -6.85 4.30 -3.74
N ALA A 27 -5.74 4.91 -4.16
CA ALA A 27 -4.46 4.23 -4.31
C ALA A 27 -3.76 3.96 -2.98
N ALA A 28 -3.05 2.83 -2.89
CA ALA A 28 -2.31 2.43 -1.69
C ALA A 28 -1.19 3.42 -1.34
N ASP A 29 -0.63 4.10 -2.34
CA ASP A 29 0.41 5.14 -2.19
C ASP A 29 0.01 6.26 -1.23
N ASN A 30 -1.29 6.54 -1.09
CA ASN A 30 -1.79 7.57 -0.17
C ASN A 30 -1.54 7.22 1.31
N MET A 31 -1.48 5.93 1.67
CA MET A 31 -1.29 5.50 3.06
C MET A 31 0.05 5.91 3.66
N ILE A 32 1.06 6.10 2.81
CA ILE A 32 2.40 6.43 3.24
C ILE A 32 2.71 7.93 3.13
N SER A 33 1.72 8.77 2.77
CA SER A 33 1.94 10.21 2.72
C SER A 33 2.43 10.76 4.06
N ASP A 34 3.38 11.70 4.04
CA ASP A 34 3.85 12.39 5.25
C ASP A 34 2.87 13.47 5.72
N THR A 35 1.85 13.78 4.93
CA THR A 35 0.81 14.75 5.30
C THR A 35 -0.35 14.07 6.01
N ASN A 36 -0.99 14.77 6.95
CA ASN A 36 -2.25 14.31 7.52
C ASN A 36 -3.30 14.10 6.42
N PRO A 37 -4.18 13.09 6.57
CA PRO A 37 -5.24 12.83 5.60
C PRO A 37 -6.18 14.04 5.49
N VAL A 38 -6.70 14.27 4.28
CA VAL A 38 -7.58 15.39 3.98
C VAL A 38 -8.93 14.90 3.45
N TRP A 39 -10.02 15.48 3.96
CA TRP A 39 -11.34 15.33 3.37
C TRP A 39 -11.66 16.49 2.41
N LYS A 40 -12.14 16.15 1.21
CA LYS A 40 -12.58 17.13 0.20
C LYS A 40 -14.02 16.85 -0.18
N GLU A 41 -14.96 17.58 0.40
CA GLU A 41 -16.42 17.34 0.28
C GLU A 41 -16.91 17.17 -1.16
N ASP A 42 -16.42 18.00 -2.09
CA ASP A 42 -16.94 18.04 -3.46
C ASP A 42 -16.03 17.35 -4.50
N LEU A 43 -15.00 16.60 -4.06
CA LEU A 43 -14.09 15.91 -4.97
C LEU A 43 -14.48 14.45 -5.22
N TYR A 44 -14.51 14.07 -6.48
CA TYR A 44 -14.83 12.72 -6.98
C TYR A 44 -13.85 12.35 -8.09
N THR A 45 -13.59 11.05 -8.22
CA THR A 45 -12.85 10.45 -9.34
C THR A 45 -13.83 9.72 -10.27
N ASN A 46 -13.34 9.20 -11.39
CA ASN A 46 -14.13 8.34 -12.28
C ASN A 46 -14.58 7.03 -11.61
N TYR A 47 -14.01 6.70 -10.45
CA TYR A 47 -14.24 5.45 -9.75
C TYR A 47 -15.09 5.63 -8.49
N GLY A 48 -15.32 6.86 -8.02
CA GLY A 48 -16.14 7.13 -6.84
C GLY A 48 -15.73 8.40 -6.11
N LYS A 49 -16.02 8.45 -4.80
CA LYS A 49 -15.57 9.52 -3.93
C LYS A 49 -14.04 9.55 -3.91
N TRP A 50 -13.42 10.72 -4.03
CA TRP A 50 -11.98 10.82 -3.81
C TRP A 50 -11.68 10.66 -2.31
N MET A 51 -10.75 9.77 -1.98
CA MET A 51 -10.32 9.50 -0.61
C MET A 51 -8.80 9.68 -0.49
N ASP A 52 -8.37 10.29 0.61
CA ASP A 52 -6.95 10.44 0.96
C ASP A 52 -6.49 9.25 1.81
N GLY A 53 -6.41 8.10 1.16
CA GLY A 53 -6.08 6.82 1.78
C GLY A 53 -6.13 5.70 0.74
N TRP A 54 -6.16 4.45 1.19
CA TRP A 54 -6.31 3.27 0.33
C TRP A 54 -7.72 2.70 0.46
N GLU A 55 -8.39 2.47 -0.67
CA GLU A 55 -9.73 1.89 -0.68
C GLU A 55 -9.90 0.90 -1.84
N SER A 56 -10.15 -0.36 -1.48
CA SER A 56 -10.41 -1.45 -2.40
C SER A 56 -11.89 -1.65 -2.69
N ARG A 57 -12.20 -2.41 -3.73
CA ARG A 57 -13.56 -2.91 -3.97
C ARG A 57 -14.03 -3.82 -2.85
N ARG A 58 -15.34 -3.78 -2.56
CA ARG A 58 -15.97 -4.73 -1.63
C ARG A 58 -15.77 -6.17 -2.09
N ARG A 59 -15.02 -6.93 -1.30
CA ARG A 59 -14.82 -8.36 -1.49
C ARG A 59 -16.07 -9.14 -1.06
N ARG A 60 -16.49 -10.12 -1.87
CA ARG A 60 -17.61 -11.05 -1.60
C ARG A 60 -17.16 -12.51 -1.53
N THR A 61 -15.87 -12.72 -1.43
CA THR A 61 -15.18 -14.01 -1.37
C THR A 61 -14.26 -14.02 -0.17
N GLU A 62 -13.81 -15.21 0.24
CA GLU A 62 -12.86 -15.35 1.32
C GLU A 62 -11.52 -14.66 1.00
N GLY A 63 -10.79 -14.31 2.07
CA GLY A 63 -9.52 -13.60 2.00
C GLY A 63 -9.62 -12.15 2.47
N HIS A 64 -8.58 -11.38 2.16
CA HIS A 64 -8.43 -9.97 2.54
C HIS A 64 -7.66 -9.24 1.44
N ASP A 65 -7.79 -7.92 1.39
CA ASP A 65 -6.90 -7.08 0.59
C ASP A 65 -5.63 -6.79 1.37
N TRP A 66 -4.50 -6.76 0.67
CA TRP A 66 -3.20 -6.50 1.27
C TRP A 66 -2.31 -5.71 0.32
N CYS A 67 -1.28 -5.10 0.89
CA CYS A 67 -0.24 -4.41 0.15
C CYS A 67 1.12 -4.71 0.79
N ILE A 68 2.19 -4.47 0.04
CA ILE A 68 3.56 -4.50 0.57
C ILE A 68 4.13 -3.09 0.50
N VAL A 69 4.59 -2.61 1.65
CA VAL A 69 5.34 -1.36 1.78
C VAL A 69 6.83 -1.72 1.85
N LYS A 70 7.62 -1.24 0.90
CA LYS A 70 9.08 -1.22 1.03
C LYS A 70 9.44 -0.02 1.89
N LEU A 71 10.07 -0.29 3.03
CA LEU A 71 10.63 0.76 3.88
C LEU A 71 11.85 1.40 3.21
N GLY A 72 12.01 2.71 3.39
CA GLY A 72 13.08 3.48 2.75
C GLY A 72 14.48 3.13 3.26
N ILE A 73 14.58 2.71 4.52
CA ILE A 73 15.80 2.28 5.17
C ILE A 73 15.55 1.06 6.06
N PRO A 74 16.51 0.13 6.21
CA PRO A 74 16.44 -0.93 7.20
C PRO A 74 16.37 -0.37 8.63
N GLY A 75 15.58 -1.00 9.50
CA GLY A 75 15.43 -0.52 10.87
C GLY A 75 14.60 -1.44 11.76
N ILE A 76 14.53 -1.09 13.05
CA ILE A 76 13.71 -1.78 14.03
C ILE A 76 12.39 -1.03 14.17
N ILE A 77 11.28 -1.70 13.85
CA ILE A 77 9.94 -1.14 14.01
C ILE A 77 9.62 -1.04 15.51
N ARG A 78 9.37 0.18 16.00
CA ARG A 78 9.03 0.46 17.41
C ARG A 78 7.54 0.66 17.65
N GLY A 79 6.82 1.01 16.60
CA GLY A 79 5.39 1.25 16.63
C GLY A 79 4.87 1.35 15.20
N ILE A 80 3.57 1.14 15.05
CA ILE A 80 2.89 1.27 13.77
C ILE A 80 1.61 2.07 14.03
N GLU A 81 1.38 3.06 13.19
CA GLU A 81 0.15 3.83 13.17
C GLU A 81 -0.69 3.39 11.98
N VAL A 82 -1.95 3.06 12.23
CA VAL A 82 -2.93 2.81 11.18
C VAL A 82 -4.04 3.83 11.38
N ASP A 83 -4.08 4.83 10.51
CA ASP A 83 -5.10 5.86 10.52
C ASP A 83 -6.24 5.47 9.55
N THR A 84 -7.47 5.49 10.05
CA THR A 84 -8.70 5.24 9.27
C THR A 84 -9.53 6.52 9.12
N ALA A 85 -8.90 7.69 9.19
CA ALA A 85 -9.56 8.97 9.05
C ALA A 85 -10.47 9.02 7.80
N TYR A 86 -11.66 9.58 7.97
CA TYR A 86 -12.69 9.76 6.95
C TYR A 86 -13.33 8.47 6.37
N PHE A 87 -12.87 7.29 6.77
CA PHE A 87 -13.55 6.02 6.48
C PHE A 87 -14.59 5.70 7.57
N THR A 88 -15.74 6.40 7.58
CA THR A 88 -16.70 6.36 8.72
C THR A 88 -17.69 5.19 8.71
N GLY A 89 -17.51 4.21 7.83
CA GLY A 89 -18.37 3.01 7.74
C GLY A 89 -17.83 1.90 6.82
N ASN A 90 -16.76 2.22 6.09
CA ASN A 90 -16.01 1.33 5.20
C ASN A 90 -14.55 1.16 5.66
N PHE A 91 -14.19 1.57 6.88
CA PHE A 91 -12.87 1.30 7.45
C PHE A 91 -12.61 -0.20 7.55
N SER A 92 -11.33 -0.58 7.53
CA SER A 92 -10.95 -1.98 7.71
C SER A 92 -11.33 -2.48 9.10
N PRO A 93 -12.19 -3.51 9.24
CA PRO A 93 -12.64 -3.98 10.54
C PRO A 93 -11.55 -4.71 11.34
N LYS A 94 -10.54 -5.26 10.64
CA LYS A 94 -9.42 -5.98 11.23
C LYS A 94 -8.18 -5.81 10.36
N ILE A 95 -7.03 -5.70 11.00
CA ILE A 95 -5.74 -5.52 10.33
C ILE A 95 -4.73 -6.46 10.97
N SER A 96 -3.86 -7.03 10.15
CA SER A 96 -2.65 -7.75 10.57
C SER A 96 -1.46 -7.13 9.87
N ILE A 97 -0.30 -7.13 10.53
CA ILE A 97 0.93 -6.59 9.95
C ILE A 97 2.02 -7.65 10.07
N GLN A 98 2.75 -7.79 8.98
CA GLN A 98 3.91 -8.67 8.85
C GLN A 98 5.10 -7.82 8.39
N SER A 99 6.30 -8.26 8.73
CA SER A 99 7.53 -7.62 8.28
C SER A 99 8.58 -8.70 8.02
N ASN A 100 9.34 -8.54 6.95
CA ASN A 100 10.48 -9.38 6.64
C ASN A 100 11.68 -8.50 6.27
N HIS A 101 12.89 -8.99 6.54
CA HIS A 101 14.12 -8.39 6.03
C HIS A 101 14.50 -9.09 4.72
N TYR A 102 14.21 -8.42 3.60
CA TYR A 102 14.50 -8.95 2.27
C TYR A 102 15.95 -8.63 1.87
N ASP A 103 16.79 -9.65 1.79
CA ASP A 103 18.18 -9.55 1.30
C ASP A 103 18.20 -9.73 -0.22
N SER A 104 18.57 -8.70 -0.98
CA SER A 104 18.48 -8.70 -2.44
C SER A 104 19.85 -8.94 -3.10
N SER A 105 20.19 -10.20 -3.39
CA SER A 105 21.43 -10.55 -4.11
C SER A 105 21.29 -10.60 -5.64
N GLU A 106 20.09 -10.44 -6.21
CA GLU A 106 19.76 -10.59 -7.64
C GLU A 106 18.90 -9.41 -8.15
N PRO A 107 18.68 -9.20 -9.48
CA PRO A 107 17.77 -8.18 -9.98
C PRO A 107 16.42 -8.31 -9.29
N SER A 108 16.15 -7.37 -8.39
CA SER A 108 15.15 -7.61 -7.35
C SER A 108 13.77 -7.78 -7.96
N VAL A 109 13.04 -8.82 -7.54
CA VAL A 109 11.60 -8.99 -7.80
C VAL A 109 10.83 -7.69 -7.53
N ILE A 110 11.28 -6.94 -6.50
CA ILE A 110 10.81 -5.59 -6.17
C ILE A 110 10.89 -4.63 -7.36
N GLN A 111 12.01 -4.59 -8.10
CA GLN A 111 12.18 -3.68 -9.24
C GLN A 111 11.22 -4.03 -10.39
N SER A 112 11.00 -5.33 -10.64
CA SER A 112 10.02 -5.78 -11.64
C SER A 112 8.59 -5.43 -11.22
N LEU A 113 8.25 -5.67 -9.94
CA LEU A 113 6.95 -5.27 -9.39
C LEU A 113 6.73 -3.76 -9.51
N LEU A 114 7.72 -2.95 -9.15
CA LEU A 114 7.64 -1.48 -9.29
C LEU A 114 7.42 -1.05 -10.74
N SER A 115 8.12 -1.67 -11.70
CA SER A 115 7.94 -1.38 -13.12
C SER A 115 6.51 -1.68 -13.58
N LEU A 116 6.00 -2.88 -13.28
CA LEU A 116 4.61 -3.25 -13.62
C LEU A 116 3.60 -2.34 -12.94
N ARG A 117 3.90 -1.92 -11.71
CA ARG A 117 3.03 -1.02 -10.97
C ARG A 117 2.93 0.32 -11.66
N ASP A 118 4.06 0.88 -12.06
CA ASP A 118 4.15 2.17 -12.76
C ASP A 118 3.49 2.12 -14.15
N ASP A 119 3.60 1.00 -14.87
CA ASP A 119 2.99 0.83 -16.21
C ASP A 119 1.46 0.92 -16.20
N LEU A 120 0.83 0.59 -15.07
CA LEU A 120 -0.63 0.67 -14.89
C LEU A 120 -1.10 2.01 -14.30
N LYS A 121 -0.20 2.95 -14.01
CA LYS A 121 -0.61 4.28 -13.53
C LYS A 121 -1.29 5.07 -14.65
N VAL A 122 -2.46 5.62 -14.35
CA VAL A 122 -3.15 6.58 -15.21
C VAL A 122 -3.12 7.93 -14.50
N GLU A 123 -2.63 8.97 -15.18
CA GLU A 123 -2.47 10.32 -14.61
C GLU A 123 -1.64 10.32 -13.30
N GLY A 124 -0.65 9.43 -13.21
CA GLY A 124 0.24 9.30 -12.05
C GLY A 124 -0.35 8.53 -10.87
N SER A 125 -1.52 7.92 -11.01
CA SER A 125 -2.21 7.21 -9.94
C SER A 125 -2.61 5.79 -10.33
N ARG A 126 -2.67 4.90 -9.34
CA ARG A 126 -3.18 3.52 -9.46
C ARG A 126 -4.69 3.41 -9.26
N ILE A 127 -5.39 4.53 -9.04
CA ILE A 127 -6.84 4.50 -8.84
C ILE A 127 -7.53 3.82 -10.03
N GLY A 128 -8.44 2.90 -9.72
CA GLY A 128 -9.20 2.15 -10.72
C GLY A 128 -8.52 0.87 -11.21
N THR A 129 -7.42 0.48 -10.57
CA THR A 129 -6.68 -0.74 -10.93
C THR A 129 -6.80 -1.81 -9.85
N ALA A 130 -6.44 -3.03 -10.24
CA ALA A 130 -6.18 -4.14 -9.32
C ALA A 130 -4.93 -4.87 -9.82
N ALA A 131 -4.28 -5.61 -8.93
CA ALA A 131 -3.10 -6.38 -9.31
C ALA A 131 -3.42 -7.34 -10.47
N SER A 132 -2.58 -7.29 -11.49
CA SER A 132 -2.56 -8.19 -12.62
C SER A 132 -2.10 -9.60 -12.20
N SER A 133 -2.42 -10.61 -13.01
CA SER A 133 -1.91 -11.96 -12.78
C SER A 133 -0.38 -12.03 -12.78
N GLU A 134 0.29 -11.13 -13.50
CA GLU A 134 1.75 -11.02 -13.52
C GLU A 134 2.30 -10.44 -12.21
N GLU A 135 1.68 -9.39 -11.67
CA GLU A 135 2.01 -8.86 -10.34
C GLU A 135 1.81 -9.93 -9.26
N PHE A 136 0.72 -10.72 -9.32
CA PHE A 136 0.50 -11.84 -8.41
C PHE A 136 1.58 -12.93 -8.53
N ALA A 137 1.94 -13.34 -9.75
CA ALA A 137 2.97 -14.35 -9.95
C ALA A 137 4.36 -13.88 -9.48
N LEU A 138 4.67 -12.58 -9.62
CA LEU A 138 5.92 -12.02 -9.15
C LEU A 138 5.97 -11.90 -7.63
N VAL A 139 4.90 -11.41 -7.00
CA VAL A 139 4.87 -11.17 -5.55
C VAL A 139 4.96 -12.47 -4.75
N GLU A 140 4.52 -13.60 -5.29
CA GLU A 140 4.72 -14.93 -4.68
C GLU A 140 6.21 -15.24 -4.44
N ASN A 141 7.12 -14.75 -5.29
CA ASN A 141 8.57 -14.96 -5.12
C ASN A 141 9.16 -14.13 -3.97
N LEU A 142 8.42 -13.18 -3.41
CA LEU A 142 8.83 -12.48 -2.18
C LEU A 142 8.57 -13.31 -0.93
N GLU A 143 7.75 -14.37 -1.03
CA GLU A 143 7.36 -15.23 0.09
C GLU A 143 6.87 -14.42 1.30
N SER A 144 6.18 -13.30 1.04
CA SER A 144 5.78 -12.31 2.05
C SER A 144 4.73 -12.82 3.04
N ASP A 145 4.11 -13.95 2.74
CA ASP A 145 3.11 -14.65 3.54
C ASP A 145 3.69 -15.74 4.44
N LYS A 146 5.00 -16.00 4.36
CA LYS A 146 5.69 -16.95 5.25
C LYS A 146 6.06 -16.27 6.57
N TRP A 147 5.52 -16.79 7.67
CA TRP A 147 5.72 -16.29 9.04
C TRP A 147 6.92 -16.93 9.77
N GLU A 148 7.87 -17.51 9.04
CA GLU A 148 8.99 -18.29 9.60
C GLU A 148 10.09 -17.43 10.25
#